data_AF-A0A2N0ZXM6-F1
#
_entry.id   AF-A0A2N0ZXM6-F1
#
_cell.length_a   1.000
_cell.length_b   1.000
_cell.length_c   1.000
_cell.angle_alpha   90.00
_cell.angle_beta   90.00
_cell.angle_gamma   90.00
#
_symmetry.space_group_name_H-M   'P 1'
#
loop_
_entity.id
_entity.type
_entity.pdbx_description
1 polymer ?
#
loop_
_entity_poly.entity_id
_entity_poly.type
_entity_poly.pdbx_seq_one_letter_code
_entity_poly.pdbx_strand_id
1 'polypeptide(L)' 'HGPTSWVSITLCEGKNRQIRKMTAAVGFATLRLVRVRIGDIHIDNMASGDVVLLNDFDAALNR' A
#
# COMPACT_ATOMS: atom_id res chain seq x y z
N HIS A 1 11.79 -21.45 -1.72
CA HIS A 1 10.75 -20.51 -2.19
C HIS A 1 10.97 -20.26 -3.67
N GLY A 2 9.94 -20.46 -4.50
CA GLY A 2 10.03 -20.25 -5.95
C GLY A 2 10.11 -18.76 -6.33
N PRO A 3 10.16 -18.44 -7.63
CA PRO A 3 10.16 -17.05 -8.10
C PRO A 3 8.93 -16.31 -7.58
N THR A 4 9.13 -15.11 -7.06
CA THR A 4 8.08 -14.22 -6.59
C THR A 4 7.99 -12.99 -7.49
N SER A 5 6.77 -12.51 -7.72
CA SER A 5 6.51 -11.32 -8.54
C SER A 5 5.86 -10.23 -7.71
N TRP A 6 6.15 -8.98 -8.06
CA TRP A 6 5.51 -7.80 -7.49
C TRP A 6 4.38 -7.31 -8.39
N VAL A 7 3.31 -6.81 -7.78
CA VAL A 7 2.20 -6.15 -8.47
C VAL A 7 1.91 -4.84 -7.74
N SER A 8 1.72 -3.77 -8.50
CA SER A 8 1.25 -2.49 -7.99
C SER A 8 -0.27 -2.40 -8.12
N ILE A 9 -0.96 -2.05 -7.03
CA ILE A 9 -2.42 -1.93 -6.98
C ILE A 9 -2.76 -0.62 -6.29
N THR A 10 -3.58 0.22 -6.93
CA THR A 10 -4.18 1.41 -6.32
C THR A 10 -5.67 1.15 -6.08
N LEU A 11 -6.16 1.47 -4.89
CA LEU A 11 -7.58 1.35 -4.52
C LEU A 11 -8.05 2.67 -3.90
N CYS A 12 -9.31 3.04 -4.17
CA CYS A 12 -9.98 4.17 -3.52
C CYS A 12 -10.86 3.74 -2.34
N GLU A 13 -10.93 2.43 -2.06
CA GLU A 13 -11.63 1.85 -0.90
C GLU A 13 -10.68 1.02 -0.04
N GLY A 14 -11.09 0.76 1.21
CA GLY A 14 -10.28 0.07 2.22
C GLY A 14 -11.03 -1.07 2.92
N LYS A 15 -11.58 -2.04 2.16
CA LYS A 15 -12.30 -3.17 2.77
C LYS A 15 -11.37 -4.11 3.53
N ASN A 16 -11.92 -4.84 4.51
CA ASN A 16 -11.15 -5.79 5.33
C ASN A 16 -10.42 -6.82 4.46
N ARG A 17 -9.08 -6.77 4.51
CA ARG A 17 -8.15 -7.68 3.81
C ARG A 17 -8.37 -7.73 2.29
N GLN A 18 -8.86 -6.64 1.70
CA GLN A 18 -9.30 -6.59 0.30
C GLN A 18 -8.26 -7.14 -0.68
N ILE A 19 -7.03 -6.61 -0.68
CA ILE A 19 -5.96 -7.07 -1.59
C ILE A 19 -5.67 -8.57 -1.39
N ARG A 20 -5.63 -9.04 -0.14
CA ARG A 20 -5.38 -10.46 0.15
C ARG A 20 -6.50 -11.36 -0.37
N LYS A 21 -7.75 -10.90 -0.30
CA LYS A 21 -8.91 -11.61 -0.88
C LYS A 21 -8.86 -11.58 -2.40
N MET A 22 -8.47 -10.46 -3.01
CA MET A 22 -8.32 -10.33 -4.47
C MET A 22 -7.29 -11.31 -5.03
N THR A 23 -6.09 -11.41 -4.45
CA THR A 23 -5.08 -12.36 -4.96
C THR A 23 -5.50 -13.81 -4.75
N ALA A 24 -6.12 -14.12 -3.61
CA ALA A 24 -6.61 -15.47 -3.33
C ALA A 24 -7.71 -15.89 -4.31
N ALA A 25 -8.58 -14.96 -4.73
CA ALA A 25 -9.64 -15.23 -5.71
C ALA A 25 -9.10 -15.67 -7.08
N VAL A 26 -7.87 -15.26 -7.43
CA VAL A 26 -7.19 -15.66 -8.67
C VAL A 26 -6.14 -16.76 -8.45
N GLY A 27 -6.15 -17.43 -7.29
CA GLY A 27 -5.31 -18.59 -7.01
C GLY A 27 -3.90 -18.28 -6.48
N PHE A 28 -3.61 -17.03 -6.08
CA PHE A 28 -2.29 -16.63 -5.60
C PHE A 28 -2.31 -16.13 -4.15
N ALA A 29 -1.39 -16.66 -3.33
CA ALA A 29 -1.20 -16.18 -1.96
C ALA A 29 -0.48 -14.82 -1.93
N THR A 30 -0.94 -13.89 -1.07
CA THR A 30 -0.19 -12.66 -0.80
C THR A 30 0.96 -12.93 0.17
N LEU A 31 2.20 -12.93 -0.33
CA LEU A 31 3.40 -13.17 0.47
C LEU A 31 3.83 -11.92 1.24
N ARG A 32 3.95 -10.78 0.55
CA ARG A 32 4.32 -9.48 1.12
C ARG A 32 3.36 -8.42 0.62
N LEU A 33 2.89 -7.58 1.54
CA LEU A 33 2.01 -6.46 1.22
C LEU A 33 2.57 -5.21 1.91
N VAL A 34 2.95 -4.23 1.12
CA VAL A 34 3.45 -2.93 1.59
C VAL A 34 2.60 -1.85 0.94
N ARG A 35 2.09 -0.93 1.74
CA ARG A 35 1.43 0.28 1.24
C ARG A 35 2.50 1.34 1.03
N VAL A 36 2.75 1.70 -0.22
CA VAL A 36 3.82 2.65 -0.59
C VAL A 36 3.35 4.10 -0.69
N ARG A 37 2.03 4.33 -0.81
CA ARG A 37 1.44 5.68 -0.86
C ARG A 37 -0.01 5.73 -0.36
N ILE A 38 -0.46 6.93 0.01
CA ILE A 38 -1.86 7.30 0.26
C ILE A 38 -2.12 8.63 -0.43
N GLY A 39 -2.96 8.65 -1.47
CA GLY A 39 -3.08 9.83 -2.33
C GLY A 39 -1.71 10.18 -2.94
N ASP A 40 -1.25 11.40 -2.67
CA ASP A 40 0.04 11.91 -3.13
C ASP A 40 1.16 11.79 -2.08
N ILE A 41 0.84 11.29 -0.89
CA ILE A 41 1.82 11.02 0.17
C ILE A 41 2.53 9.69 -0.13
N HIS A 42 3.84 9.74 -0.37
CA HIS A 42 4.69 8.58 -0.63
C HIS A 42 5.56 8.23 0.58
N ILE A 43 5.96 6.96 0.68
CA ILE A 43 6.87 6.48 1.73
C ILE A 43 8.35 6.79 1.42
N ASP A 44 8.69 7.01 0.15
CA ASP A 44 10.03 7.30 -0.36
C ASP A 44 11.13 6.47 0.32
N ASN A 45 12.05 7.13 1.03
CA ASN A 45 13.20 6.51 1.70
C ASN A 45 13.00 6.28 3.20
N MET A 46 11.76 6.33 3.71
CA MET A 46 11.48 6.10 5.13
C MET A 46 11.81 4.66 5.54
N ALA A 47 12.50 4.53 6.67
CA ALA A 47 12.75 3.25 7.31
C ALA A 47 11.53 2.79 8.14
N SER A 48 11.51 1.50 8.47
CA SER A 48 10.46 0.94 9.32
C SER A 48 10.51 1.57 10.71
N GLY A 49 9.45 2.28 11.08
CA GLY A 49 9.33 2.98 12.37
C GLY A 49 9.56 4.49 12.28
N ASP A 50 10.01 5.00 11.14
CA ASP A 50 10.16 6.44 10.93
C ASP A 50 8.81 7.16 10.97
N VAL A 51 8.84 8.38 11.50
CA VAL A 51 7.69 9.27 11.56
C VAL A 51 8.14 10.62 11.02
N VAL A 52 7.41 11.13 10.03
CA VAL A 52 7.62 12.46 9.44
C VAL A 52 6.35 13.27 9.64
N LEU A 53 6.51 14.52 10.07
CA LEU A 53 5.40 15.46 10.21
C LEU A 53 4.97 15.96 8.84
N LEU A 54 3.66 15.95 8.61
CA LEU A 54 3.05 16.60 7.46
C LEU A 54 2.70 18.04 7.85
N ASN A 55 3.17 19.00 7.06
CA ASN A 55 2.90 20.42 7.31
C ASN A 55 1.42 20.77 7.07
N ASP A 56 0.81 20.13 6.07
CA ASP A 56 -0.59 20.29 5.72
C ASP A 56 -1.15 18.93 5.31
N PHE A 57 -2.15 18.44 6.04
CA PHE A 57 -2.74 17.13 5.82
C PHE A 57 -3.78 17.13 4.70
N ASP A 58 -4.54 18.22 4.55
CA ASP A 58 -5.63 18.30 3.59
C ASP A 58 -5.07 18.47 2.17
N ALA A 59 -4.07 19.36 2.03
CA ALA A 59 -3.33 19.50 0.77
C ALA A 59 -2.70 18.17 0.32
N ALA A 60 -2.16 17.38 1.27
CA ALA A 60 -1.48 16.13 0.95
C ALA A 60 -2.43 14.98 0.56
N LEU A 61 -3.71 15.05 0.97
CA LEU A 61 -4.74 14.09 0.59
C LEU A 61 -5.62 14.53 -0.58
N ASN A 62 -5.33 15.70 -1.19
CA ASN A 62 -6.17 16.36 -2.19
C ASN A 62 -7.64 16.45 -1.73
N ARG A 63 -7.85 16.93 -0.50
CA ARG A 63 -9.16 17.13 0.10
C ARG A 63 -9.49 18.60 0.29
#